data_AF-A0A4Z1A497-F1
#
_entry.id   AF-A0A4Z1A497-F1
#
_cell.length_a   1.000
_cell.length_b   1.000
_cell.length_c   1.000
_cell.angle_alpha   90.00
_cell.angle_beta   90.00
_cell.angle_gamma   90.00
#
_symmetry.space_group_name_H-M   'P 1'
#
loop_
_entity.id
_entity.type
_entity.pdbx_description
1 polymer ?
#
loop_
_entity_poly.entity_id
_entity_poly.type
_entity_poly.pdbx_seq_one_letter_code
_entity_poly.pdbx_strand_id
1 'polypeptide(L)'
;MEKKLNSNLNKNLKKNENSNRKHEEKICPNCLRIFECKVGSIQLCQCTKVELTRSESEYLASQYNDCLCFQCMEALAFEYRMTRRLLELPWEL
;
A
#
# COMPACT_ATOMS: atom_id res chain seq x y z
N MET A 1 42.12 39.33 32.60
CA MET A 1 42.88 38.26 31.90
C MET A 1 41.89 37.21 31.43
N GLU A 2 41.33 37.43 30.24
CA GLU A 2 40.41 36.48 29.60
C GLU A 2 41.23 35.32 29.03
N LYS A 3 40.98 34.09 29.49
CA LYS A 3 41.49 32.89 28.81
C LYS A 3 40.43 31.79 28.78
N LYS A 4 39.93 31.62 27.56
CA LYS A 4 39.57 30.37 26.89
C LYS A 4 38.18 29.79 27.17
N LEU A 5 37.24 30.35 26.41
CA LEU A 5 36.13 29.63 25.81
C LEU A 5 36.67 28.39 25.06
N ASN A 6 36.53 27.22 25.64
CA ASN A 6 36.82 25.97 24.94
C ASN A 6 35.59 25.54 24.13
N SER A 7 35.65 25.91 22.84
CA SER A 7 34.99 25.24 21.74
C SER A 7 35.26 23.74 21.81
N ASN A 8 34.20 22.92 21.86
CA ASN A 8 34.08 21.62 21.17
C ASN A 8 33.05 20.73 21.87
N LEU A 9 31.80 20.79 21.40
CA LEU A 9 30.97 19.58 21.35
C LEU A 9 30.07 19.58 20.12
N ASN A 10 30.67 19.85 18.95
CA ASN A 10 30.08 19.45 17.68
C ASN A 10 30.28 17.95 17.51
N LYS A 11 29.48 17.16 18.23
CA LYS A 11 29.33 15.73 17.95
C LYS A 11 28.27 15.57 16.86
N ASN A 12 28.77 15.59 15.62
CA ASN A 12 28.30 14.74 14.53
C ASN A 12 26.77 14.63 14.37
N LEU A 13 26.15 15.58 13.66
CA LEU A 13 25.02 15.23 12.79
C LEU A 13 25.58 14.35 11.67
N LYS A 14 25.66 13.03 11.93
CA LYS A 14 25.81 12.06 10.85
C LYS A 14 24.51 12.09 10.03
N LYS A 15 24.47 12.98 9.04
CA LYS A 15 23.67 12.79 7.84
C LYS A 15 24.11 11.46 7.24
N ASN A 16 23.34 10.41 7.50
CA ASN A 16 23.47 9.17 6.77
C ASN A 16 22.47 9.23 5.62
N GLU A 17 22.93 9.83 4.51
CA GLU A 17 22.25 9.81 3.23
C GLU A 17 22.37 8.39 2.66
N ASN A 18 21.35 7.55 2.90
CA ASN A 18 20.86 6.51 1.98
C ASN A 18 19.76 5.64 2.62
N SER A 19 18.49 5.96 2.36
CA SER A 19 17.43 4.96 2.39
C SER A 19 16.25 5.41 1.55
N ASN A 20 16.31 5.16 0.25
CA ASN A 20 15.18 5.30 -0.67
C ASN A 20 14.15 4.18 -0.41
N ARG A 21 13.62 4.09 0.82
CA ARG A 21 12.48 3.25 1.16
C ARG A 21 11.26 4.16 1.12
N LYS A 22 10.72 4.40 -0.07
CA LYS A 22 9.47 5.17 -0.23
C LYS A 22 8.30 4.33 0.25
N HIS A 23 8.04 4.37 1.55
CA HIS A 23 6.81 3.87 2.15
C HIS A 23 5.95 5.06 2.59
N GLU A 24 4.64 4.92 2.44
CA GLU A 24 3.62 5.88 2.85
C GLU A 24 2.60 5.11 3.70
N GLU A 25 2.13 5.71 4.79
CA GLU A 25 0.95 5.21 5.50
C GLU A 25 -0.31 5.79 4.84
N LYS A 26 -1.20 4.93 4.36
CA LYS A 26 -2.47 5.32 3.72
C LYS A 26 -3.64 4.73 4.49
N ILE A 27 -4.80 5.37 4.37
CA ILE A 27 -6.07 4.85 4.87
C ILE A 27 -6.75 4.10 3.73
N CYS A 28 -7.07 2.82 3.93
CA CYS A 28 -7.79 2.03 2.93
C CYS A 28 -9.22 2.57 2.75
N PRO A 29 -9.64 3.00 1.54
CA PRO A 29 -10.97 3.59 1.35
C PRO A 29 -12.13 2.60 1.56
N ASN A 30 -11.87 1.29 1.50
CA ASN A 30 -12.90 0.26 1.74
C ASN A 30 -13.13 -0.01 3.24
N CYS A 31 -12.06 -0.22 4.02
CA CYS A 31 -12.18 -0.63 5.44
C CYS A 31 -11.71 0.41 6.46
N LEU A 32 -11.24 1.57 6.01
CA LEU A 32 -10.74 2.69 6.82
C LEU A 32 -9.55 2.37 7.73
N ARG A 33 -8.89 1.20 7.56
CA ARG A 33 -7.66 0.87 8.28
C ARG A 33 -6.46 1.54 7.66
N ILE A 34 -5.54 1.98 8.52
CA ILE A 34 -4.21 2.44 8.11
C ILE A 34 -3.39 1.23 7.66
N PHE A 35 -2.67 1.36 6.54
CA PHE A 35 -1.76 0.34 6.04
C PHE A 35 -0.52 0.96 5.39
N GLU A 36 0.56 0.19 5.35
CA GLU A 36 1.79 0.59 4.66
C GLU A 36 1.65 0.35 3.15
N CYS A 37 1.70 1.43 2.38
CA CYS A 37 1.79 1.42 0.93
C CYS A 37 3.24 1.67 0.49
N LYS A 38 3.75 0.83 -0.42
CA LYS A 38 5.09 0.99 -1.02
C LYS A 38 5.00 1.12 -2.53
N VAL A 39 4.06 1.92 -3.05
CA VAL A 39 3.85 2.07 -4.51
C VAL A 39 5.12 2.52 -5.25
N GLY A 40 5.96 3.34 -4.62
CA GLY A 40 7.27 3.74 -5.16
C GLY A 40 8.30 2.61 -5.26
N SER A 41 8.00 1.43 -4.71
CA SER A 41 8.74 0.19 -4.84
C SER A 41 7.74 -0.96 -4.94
N ILE A 42 6.91 -0.93 -5.98
CA ILE A 42 5.70 -1.76 -6.11
C ILE A 42 5.92 -3.24 -5.81
N GLN A 43 7.08 -3.81 -6.19
CA GLN A 43 7.45 -5.20 -5.91
C GLN A 43 7.46 -5.56 -4.42
N LEU A 44 7.63 -4.58 -3.54
CA LEU A 44 7.61 -4.70 -2.08
C LEU A 44 6.27 -4.31 -1.46
N CYS A 45 5.31 -3.81 -2.25
CA CYS A 45 4.02 -3.37 -1.75
C CYS A 45 3.14 -4.57 -1.39
N GLN A 46 2.30 -4.44 -0.37
CA GLN A 46 1.41 -5.53 0.03
C GLN A 46 0.40 -5.91 -1.07
N CYS A 47 0.07 -4.98 -1.98
CA CYS A 47 -0.87 -5.21 -3.07
C CYS A 47 -0.37 -6.24 -4.10
N THR A 48 0.94 -6.43 -4.27
CA THR A 48 1.48 -7.42 -5.23
C THR A 48 1.33 -8.86 -4.76
N LYS A 49 0.97 -9.06 -3.49
CA LYS A 49 0.67 -10.39 -2.94
C LYS A 49 -0.70 -10.92 -3.39
N VAL A 50 -1.55 -10.07 -3.96
CA VAL A 50 -2.87 -10.48 -4.47
C VAL A 50 -2.77 -10.72 -5.96
N GLU A 51 -3.08 -11.94 -6.39
CA GLU A 51 -3.19 -12.27 -7.80
C GLU A 51 -4.57 -11.84 -8.32
N LEU A 52 -4.57 -10.82 -9.17
CA LEU A 52 -5.75 -10.30 -9.83
C LEU A 52 -5.69 -10.58 -11.33
N THR A 53 -6.80 -11.05 -11.89
CA THR A 53 -7.01 -11.03 -13.35
C THR A 53 -7.18 -9.60 -13.84
N ARG A 54 -7.12 -9.41 -15.16
CA ARG A 54 -7.37 -8.10 -15.77
C ARG A 54 -8.77 -7.57 -15.42
N SER A 55 -9.79 -8.40 -15.52
CA SER A 55 -11.18 -8.00 -15.22
C SER A 55 -11.38 -7.67 -13.75
N GLU A 56 -10.70 -8.38 -12.84
CA GLU A 56 -10.71 -8.07 -11.40
C GLU A 56 -10.03 -6.72 -11.13
N SER A 57 -8.90 -6.46 -11.79
CA SER A 57 -8.18 -5.18 -11.66
C SER A 57 -9.01 -4.01 -12.18
N GLU A 58 -9.67 -4.18 -13.32
CA GLU A 58 -10.57 -3.17 -13.91
C GLU A 58 -11.80 -2.93 -13.01
N TYR A 59 -12.38 -3.99 -12.42
CA TYR A 59 -13.45 -3.88 -11.44
C TYR A 59 -13.02 -3.03 -10.24
N LEU A 60 -11.89 -3.35 -9.59
CA LEU A 60 -11.39 -2.58 -8.45
C LEU A 60 -11.11 -1.12 -8.82
N ALA A 61 -10.47 -0.87 -9.97
CA ALA A 61 -10.16 0.47 -10.44
C ALA A 61 -11.43 1.30 -10.77
N SER A 62 -12.54 0.66 -11.11
CA SER A 62 -13.82 1.36 -11.32
C SER A 62 -14.47 1.83 -10.01
N GLN A 63 -14.15 1.20 -8.88
CA GLN A 63 -14.77 1.46 -7.58
C GLN A 63 -13.89 2.31 -6.65
N TYR A 64 -12.57 2.24 -6.81
CA TYR A 64 -11.62 2.87 -5.90
C TYR A 64 -10.55 3.65 -6.68
N ASN A 65 -10.36 4.92 -6.31
CA ASN A 65 -9.38 5.82 -6.91
C ASN A 65 -8.04 5.87 -6.15
N ASP A 66 -7.90 5.09 -5.07
CA ASP A 66 -6.69 5.04 -4.26
C ASP A 66 -6.36 3.59 -3.84
N CYS A 67 -5.15 3.38 -3.30
CA CYS A 67 -4.66 2.08 -2.88
C CYS A 67 -5.55 1.44 -1.82
N LEU A 68 -5.83 0.15 -2.00
CA LEU A 68 -6.49 -0.72 -1.04
C LEU A 68 -5.45 -1.49 -0.22
N CYS A 69 -5.78 -1.80 1.03
CA CYS A 69 -4.98 -2.74 1.81
C CYS A 69 -5.12 -4.17 1.24
N PHE A 70 -4.11 -5.01 1.51
CA PHE A 70 -4.05 -6.40 1.04
C PHE A 70 -5.34 -7.18 1.35
N GLN A 71 -5.85 -7.08 2.58
CA GLN A 71 -7.06 -7.82 3.00
C GLN A 71 -8.29 -7.40 2.20
N CYS A 72 -8.43 -6.12 1.87
CA CYS A 72 -9.55 -5.64 1.05
C CYS A 72 -9.40 -6.08 -0.40
N MET A 73 -8.20 -6.04 -0.98
CA MET A 73 -7.98 -6.52 -2.33
C MET A 73 -8.32 -8.01 -2.47
N GLU A 74 -7.90 -8.84 -1.52
CA GLU A 74 -8.20 -10.28 -1.51
C GLU A 74 -9.70 -10.55 -1.38
N ALA A 75 -10.38 -9.87 -0.44
CA ALA A 75 -11.82 -10.02 -0.23
C ALA A 75 -12.64 -9.58 -1.46
N LEU A 76 -12.31 -8.43 -2.06
CA LEU A 76 -13.02 -7.91 -3.22
C LEU A 76 -12.77 -8.75 -4.48
N ALA A 77 -11.57 -9.32 -4.63
CA ALA A 77 -11.29 -10.27 -5.71
C ALA A 77 -12.14 -11.54 -5.56
N PHE A 78 -12.26 -12.06 -4.33
CA PHE A 78 -13.15 -13.19 -4.05
C PHE A 78 -14.62 -12.85 -4.35
N GLU A 79 -15.10 -11.69 -3.89
CA GLU A 79 -16.46 -11.21 -4.14
C GLU A 79 -16.76 -11.10 -5.64
N TYR A 80 -15.83 -10.54 -6.41
CA TYR A 80 -15.95 -10.45 -7.87
C TYR A 80 -16.09 -11.84 -8.49
N ARG A 81 -15.23 -12.80 -8.12
CA ARG A 81 -15.27 -14.17 -8.64
C ARG A 81 -16.59 -14.87 -8.31
N MET A 82 -17.09 -14.71 -7.09
CA MET A 82 -18.37 -15.32 -6.68
C MET A 82 -19.55 -14.69 -7.43
N THR A 83 -19.57 -13.36 -7.52
CA THR A 83 -20.61 -12.62 -8.25
C THR A 83 -20.62 -13.01 -9.72
N ARG A 84 -19.46 -13.08 -10.37
CA ARG A 84 -19.33 -13.52 -11.76
C ARG A 84 -19.88 -14.92 -11.98
N ARG A 85 -19.52 -15.88 -11.12
CA ARG A 85 -20.05 -17.25 -11.20
C ARG A 85 -21.56 -17.29 -11.00
N LEU A 86 -22.10 -16.51 -10.06
CA LEU A 86 -23.54 -16.44 -9.82
C LEU A 86 -24.29 -15.93 -11.05
N LEU A 87 -23.75 -14.90 -11.73
CA LEU A 87 -24.34 -14.35 -12.96
C LEU A 87 -24.26 -15.31 -14.16
N GLU A 88 -23.37 -16.30 -14.11
CA GLU A 88 -23.20 -17.32 -15.15
C GLU A 88 -24.09 -18.55 -14.93
N LEU A 89 -24.88 -18.59 -13.84
CA LEU A 89 -25.82 -19.67 -13.61
C LEU A 89 -26.99 -19.61 -14.62
N PRO A 90 -27.34 -20.73 -15.27
CA PRO A 90 -28.55 -20.81 -16.08
C PRO A 90 -29.78 -20.72 -15.17
N TRP A 91 -30.72 -19.84 -15.51
CA TRP A 91 -31.95 -19.59 -14.75
C TRP A 91 -33.02 -20.68 -14.93
N GLU A 92 -32.63 -21.94 -14.89
CA GLU A 92 -33.56 -23.08 -14.94
C GLU A 92 -33.18 -24.06 -13.84
N LEU A 93 -33.94 -24.02 -12.73
CA LEU A 93 -33.99 -25.04 -11.69
C LEU A 93 -35.19 -25.96 -11.93
#